data_AF-A0A9X4NB91-F1
#
_entry.id   AF-A0A9X4NB91-F1
#
_cell.length_a   1.000
_cell.length_b   1.000
_cell.length_c   1.000
_cell.angle_alpha   90.00
_cell.angle_beta   90.00
_cell.angle_gamma   90.00
#
_symmetry.space_group_name_H-M   'P 1'
#
loop_
_entity.id
_entity.type
_entity.pdbx_description
1 polymer ?
#
loop_
_entity_poly.entity_id
_entity_poly.type
_entity_poly.pdbx_seq_one_letter_code
_entity_poly.pdbx_strand_id
1 'polypeptide(L)'
;MFNYKVCLVFKKKDMILSQELNVENSDTARNRMIKITKVITSSDGLTIFFCSNEKITDFTEVFEMVTRFKNFMIAVQDISSLNDVDKYEETIFQQNESGNWEEMFFDAEPSLAFLDFKKAMTPEIYKKLLGHMYGSENLPLSYILLKKSKNLKDRRQQFISIMTACEIGVKEFYKESKPDLSIILDNLQSPSIPKLLGSIFKSYFEVEFPKELRKQIQKYVEQRNGFIHSSEKNIPTLEECLDCYIAVLKTLNYLNKINDNYLYYDLYEEEINLISVSNTQARIVFSDLIKERVSARQLNMSTGFNINLNYSKPKL
;
A
#
# COMPACT_ATOMS: atom_id res chain seq x y z
N MET A 1 4.58 35.44 11.65
CA MET A 1 3.56 34.38 11.56
C MET A 1 3.49 33.97 10.10
N PHE A 2 3.64 32.68 9.80
CA PHE A 2 3.64 32.15 8.45
C PHE A 2 2.28 31.53 8.16
N ASN A 3 1.67 31.86 7.02
CA ASN A 3 0.37 31.35 6.61
C ASN A 3 0.52 30.37 5.45
N TYR A 4 -0.24 29.29 5.50
CA TYR A 4 -0.28 28.25 4.49
C TYR A 4 -1.73 27.90 4.17
N LYS A 5 -1.97 27.35 2.99
CA LYS A 5 -3.24 26.68 2.68
C LYS A 5 -2.99 25.42 1.86
N VAL A 6 -3.84 24.42 2.06
CA VAL A 6 -3.90 23.22 1.24
C VAL A 6 -5.22 23.25 0.49
N CYS A 7 -5.17 23.17 -0.83
CA CYS A 7 -6.33 23.15 -1.72
C CYS A 7 -6.48 21.75 -2.33
N LEU A 8 -7.66 21.16 -2.17
CA LEU A 8 -8.10 19.93 -2.82
C LEU A 8 -9.12 20.32 -3.89
N VAL A 9 -8.70 20.40 -5.16
CA VAL A 9 -9.56 20.80 -6.28
C VAL A 9 -10.14 19.57 -6.94
N PHE A 10 -11.47 19.44 -7.00
CA PHE A 10 -12.10 18.29 -7.63
C PHE A 10 -12.07 18.41 -9.16
N LYS A 11 -11.65 17.35 -9.86
CA LYS A 11 -11.66 17.31 -11.33
C LYS A 11 -13.08 17.23 -11.90
N LYS A 12 -14.03 16.73 -11.12
CA LYS A 12 -15.46 16.75 -11.42
C LYS A 12 -16.17 17.31 -10.20
N LYS A 13 -17.12 18.24 -10.41
CA LYS A 13 -17.86 18.84 -9.30
C LYS A 13 -18.56 17.78 -8.47
N ASP A 14 -18.35 17.82 -7.17
CA ASP A 14 -19.16 17.09 -6.20
C ASP A 14 -20.26 18.00 -5.67
N MET A 15 -21.43 17.44 -5.38
CA MET A 15 -22.51 18.20 -4.77
C MET A 15 -22.24 18.37 -3.28
N ILE A 16 -21.48 19.41 -2.94
CA ILE A 16 -21.15 19.78 -1.56
C ILE A 16 -21.75 21.17 -1.30
N LEU A 17 -22.38 21.33 -0.14
CA LEU A 17 -22.80 22.64 0.33
C LEU A 17 -21.57 23.51 0.55
N SER A 18 -21.52 24.66 -0.13
CA SER A 18 -20.45 25.62 0.08
C SER A 18 -20.55 26.21 1.48
N GLN A 19 -19.52 26.01 2.29
CA GLN A 19 -19.47 26.51 3.66
C GLN A 19 -18.09 27.08 3.96
N GLU A 20 -18.09 28.16 4.73
CA GLU A 20 -16.89 28.76 5.28
C GLU A 20 -16.96 28.65 6.80
N LEU A 21 -15.97 27.98 7.38
CA LEU A 21 -15.86 27.78 8.82
C LEU A 21 -14.57 28.42 9.31
N ASN A 22 -14.71 29.49 10.09
CA ASN A 22 -13.59 30.09 10.82
C ASN A 22 -13.38 29.29 12.11
N VAL A 23 -12.15 28.84 12.34
CA VAL A 23 -11.80 28.05 13.51
C VAL A 23 -11.36 29.01 14.61
N GLU A 24 -12.27 29.31 15.54
CA GLU A 24 -11.89 30.04 16.76
C GLU A 24 -10.97 29.16 17.62
N ASN A 25 -10.11 29.80 18.42
CA ASN A 25 -9.14 29.15 19.31
C ASN A 25 -9.84 28.18 20.29
N SER A 26 -10.04 26.93 19.86
CA SER A 26 -10.43 25.84 20.72
C SER A 26 -9.31 25.53 21.72
N ASP A 27 -9.67 25.09 22.93
CA ASP A 27 -8.69 24.69 23.95
C ASP A 27 -7.72 23.62 23.44
N THR A 28 -8.13 22.81 22.45
CA THR A 28 -7.32 21.80 21.76
C THR A 28 -6.21 22.36 20.88
N ALA A 29 -6.25 23.63 20.47
CA ALA A 29 -5.26 24.28 19.61
C ALA A 29 -4.19 25.09 20.37
N ARG A 30 -4.37 25.33 21.68
CA ARG A 30 -3.55 26.30 22.44
C ARG A 30 -2.04 26.02 22.41
N ASN A 31 -1.63 24.75 22.30
CA ASN A 31 -0.22 24.33 22.37
C ASN A 31 0.34 23.71 21.08
N ARG A 32 -0.36 23.80 19.95
CA ARG A 32 0.14 23.27 18.67
C ARG A 32 0.98 24.29 17.92
N MET A 33 2.07 23.82 17.32
CA MET A 33 2.95 24.62 16.45
C MET A 33 2.24 25.05 15.16
N ILE A 34 1.38 24.19 14.62
CA ILE A 34 0.57 24.44 13.43
C ILE A 34 -0.90 24.52 13.86
N LYS A 35 -1.57 25.61 13.49
CA LYS A 35 -2.96 25.86 13.84
C LYS A 35 -3.80 26.00 12.59
N ILE A 36 -4.98 25.36 12.57
CA ILE A 36 -5.97 25.56 11.52
C ILE A 36 -6.71 26.86 11.83
N THR A 37 -6.80 27.76 10.86
CA THR A 37 -7.48 29.06 11.02
C THR A 37 -8.85 29.07 10.35
N LYS A 38 -8.97 28.37 9.23
CA LYS A 38 -10.16 28.44 8.37
C LYS A 38 -10.27 27.17 7.51
N VAL A 39 -11.50 26.73 7.26
CA VAL A 39 -11.82 25.68 6.29
C VAL A 39 -12.90 26.19 5.35
N ILE A 40 -12.71 25.96 4.05
CA ILE A 40 -13.70 26.25 3.01
C ILE A 40 -14.06 24.95 2.32
N THR A 41 -15.36 24.66 2.21
CA THR A 41 -15.91 23.58 1.40
C THR A 41 -16.69 24.19 0.26
N SER A 42 -16.66 23.57 -0.93
CA SER A 42 -17.42 23.99 -2.10
C SER A 42 -17.60 22.83 -3.07
N SER A 43 -18.43 23.01 -4.10
CA SER A 43 -18.58 22.01 -5.16
C SER A 43 -17.30 21.77 -5.97
N ASP A 44 -16.41 22.77 -5.98
CA ASP A 44 -15.20 22.76 -6.80
C ASP A 44 -13.99 22.22 -6.03
N GLY A 45 -14.10 22.11 -4.70
CA GLY A 45 -12.99 21.65 -3.87
C GLY A 45 -13.11 22.02 -2.40
N LEU A 46 -12.08 21.64 -1.65
CA LEU A 46 -11.91 21.90 -0.24
C LEU A 46 -10.62 22.69 -0.02
N THR A 47 -10.60 23.61 0.94
CA THR A 47 -9.38 24.34 1.30
C THR A 47 -9.25 24.43 2.81
N ILE A 48 -8.07 24.08 3.32
CA ILE A 48 -7.72 24.22 4.74
C ILE A 48 -6.63 25.28 4.85
N PHE A 49 -6.83 26.26 5.73
CA PHE A 49 -5.84 27.29 6.03
C PHE A 49 -5.15 26.99 7.35
N PHE A 50 -3.84 27.16 7.36
CA PHE A 50 -2.97 26.93 8.50
C PHE A 50 -2.15 28.18 8.80
N CYS A 51 -1.80 28.37 10.07
CA CYS A 51 -0.78 29.31 10.49
C CYS A 51 0.24 28.63 11.41
N SER A 52 1.48 29.11 11.35
CA SER A 52 2.55 28.69 12.26
C SER A 52 3.38 29.88 12.73
N ASN A 53 3.98 29.75 13.90
CA ASN A 53 4.88 30.75 14.46
C ASN A 53 6.22 30.74 13.73
N GLU A 54 6.64 29.58 13.23
CA GLU A 54 7.91 29.37 12.51
C GLU A 54 7.64 28.88 11.08
N LYS A 55 8.66 28.97 10.22
CA LYS A 55 8.55 28.46 8.85
C LYS A 55 8.52 26.92 8.92
N ILE A 56 7.54 26.31 8.28
CA ILE A 56 7.42 24.85 8.22
C ILE A 56 8.47 24.35 7.24
N THR A 57 9.36 23.48 7.71
CA THR A 57 10.34 22.78 6.87
C THR A 57 9.91 21.34 6.61
N ASP A 58 9.22 20.71 7.56
CA ASP A 58 8.64 19.37 7.42
C ASP A 58 7.10 19.45 7.45
N PHE A 59 6.47 19.09 6.33
CA PHE A 59 5.02 19.14 6.17
C PHE A 59 4.31 17.85 6.61
N THR A 60 5.01 16.87 7.18
CA THR A 60 4.42 15.58 7.60
C THR A 60 3.16 15.77 8.46
N GLU A 61 3.20 16.65 9.47
CA GLU A 61 2.04 16.94 10.32
C GLU A 61 0.88 17.59 9.52
N VAL A 62 1.18 18.45 8.54
CA VAL A 62 0.17 19.06 7.67
C VAL A 62 -0.55 17.99 6.83
N PHE A 63 0.20 17.10 6.20
CA PHE A 63 -0.37 16.02 5.39
C PHE A 63 -1.18 15.01 6.22
N GLU A 64 -0.74 14.71 7.44
CA GLU A 64 -1.54 13.93 8.37
C GLU A 64 -2.88 14.63 8.63
N MET A 65 -2.86 15.93 8.99
CA MET A 65 -4.09 16.70 9.24
C MET A 65 -5.02 16.72 8.02
N VAL A 66 -4.48 16.93 6.82
CA VAL A 66 -5.24 16.89 5.55
C VAL A 66 -5.84 15.50 5.34
N THR A 67 -5.10 14.42 5.63
CA THR A 67 -5.60 13.05 5.52
C THR A 67 -6.77 12.80 6.48
N ARG A 68 -6.67 13.24 7.75
CA ARG A 68 -7.77 13.11 8.71
C ARG A 68 -9.00 13.91 8.26
N PHE A 69 -8.78 15.09 7.71
CA PHE A 69 -9.85 15.89 7.13
C PHE A 69 -10.52 15.19 5.95
N LYS A 70 -9.76 14.62 5.00
CA LYS A 70 -10.31 13.83 3.90
C LYS A 70 -11.16 12.67 4.41
N ASN A 71 -10.67 11.92 5.39
CA ASN A 71 -11.41 10.81 5.99
C ASN A 71 -12.70 11.26 6.68
N PHE A 72 -12.69 12.40 7.38
CA PHE A 72 -13.90 13.00 7.95
C PHE A 72 -14.91 13.36 6.86
N MET A 73 -14.45 14.00 5.79
CA MET A 73 -15.31 14.40 4.67
C MET A 73 -15.90 13.18 3.93
N ILE A 74 -15.14 12.08 3.80
CA ILE A 74 -15.66 10.81 3.27
C ILE A 74 -16.71 10.22 4.21
N ALA A 75 -16.40 10.11 5.51
CA ALA A 75 -17.24 9.37 6.45
C ALA A 75 -18.51 10.12 6.88
N VAL A 76 -18.46 11.44 6.97
CA VAL A 76 -19.55 12.28 7.50
C VAL A 76 -20.31 13.00 6.40
N GLN A 77 -19.61 13.46 5.36
CA GLN A 77 -20.20 14.23 4.26
C GLN A 77 -20.38 13.39 2.98
N ASP A 78 -19.99 12.10 3.01
CA ASP A 78 -20.11 11.15 1.90
C ASP A 78 -19.45 11.60 0.59
N ILE A 79 -18.32 12.31 0.70
CA ILE A 79 -17.59 12.83 -0.47
C ILE A 79 -16.67 11.75 -1.03
N SER A 80 -17.26 10.88 -1.83
CA SER A 80 -16.57 9.70 -2.37
C SER A 80 -15.42 10.02 -3.34
N SER A 81 -15.37 11.22 -3.94
CA SER A 81 -14.26 11.59 -4.82
C SER A 81 -12.92 11.69 -4.10
N LEU A 82 -12.92 11.92 -2.80
CA LEU A 82 -11.71 11.91 -1.98
C LEU A 82 -11.11 10.50 -1.79
N ASN A 83 -11.83 9.43 -2.14
CA ASN A 83 -11.31 8.06 -2.11
C ASN A 83 -10.34 7.76 -3.26
N ASP A 84 -10.28 8.61 -4.28
CA ASP A 84 -9.47 8.38 -5.47
C ASP A 84 -8.62 9.62 -5.78
N VAL A 85 -7.31 9.49 -5.60
CA VAL A 85 -6.36 10.59 -5.85
C VAL A 85 -6.37 11.07 -7.30
N ASP A 86 -6.94 10.31 -8.25
CA ASP A 86 -7.07 10.80 -9.63
C ASP A 86 -8.23 11.76 -9.81
N LYS A 87 -9.16 11.85 -8.85
CA LYS A 87 -10.36 12.70 -8.94
C LYS A 87 -10.16 14.09 -8.36
N TYR A 88 -9.02 14.36 -7.74
CA TYR A 88 -8.71 15.69 -7.20
C TYR A 88 -7.24 16.03 -7.38
N GLU A 89 -6.92 17.32 -7.28
CA GLU A 89 -5.56 17.84 -7.24
C GLU A 89 -5.31 18.44 -5.84
N GLU A 90 -4.18 18.07 -5.22
CA GLU A 90 -3.79 18.55 -3.90
C GLU A 90 -2.58 19.49 -4.04
N THR A 91 -2.79 20.77 -3.72
CA THR A 91 -1.75 21.81 -3.87
C THR A 91 -1.58 22.56 -2.56
N ILE A 92 -0.33 22.81 -2.17
CA ILE A 92 0.01 23.60 -0.98
C ILE A 92 0.49 24.99 -1.42
N PHE A 93 0.04 26.02 -0.72
CA PHE A 93 0.48 27.39 -0.92
C PHE A 93 1.03 27.98 0.37
N GLN A 94 2.05 28.83 0.24
CA GLN A 94 2.56 29.70 1.30
C GLN A 94 2.21 31.15 0.97
N GLN A 95 1.85 31.93 1.99
CA GLN A 95 1.66 33.37 1.80
C GLN A 95 3.02 34.09 1.91
N ASN A 96 3.34 34.91 0.91
CA ASN A 96 4.55 35.74 0.92
C ASN A 96 4.37 37.03 1.74
N GLU A 97 5.44 37.81 1.90
CA GLU A 97 5.43 39.07 2.68
C GLU A 97 4.50 40.13 2.11
N SER A 98 4.21 40.08 0.80
CA SER A 98 3.26 40.98 0.13
C SER A 98 1.81 40.53 0.27
N GLY A 99 1.54 39.41 0.94
CA GLY A 99 0.21 38.86 1.14
C GLY A 99 -0.31 37.96 0.01
N ASN A 100 0.49 37.72 -1.04
CA ASN A 100 0.12 36.85 -2.16
C ASN A 100 0.37 35.37 -1.82
N TRP A 101 -0.45 34.49 -2.39
CA TRP A 101 -0.29 33.04 -2.25
C TRP A 101 0.62 32.49 -3.36
N GLU A 102 1.68 31.81 -2.96
CA GLU A 102 2.64 31.16 -3.86
C GLU A 102 2.57 29.65 -3.67
N GLU A 103 2.49 28.92 -4.79
CA GLU A 103 2.47 27.46 -4.79
C GLU A 103 3.81 26.90 -4.30
N MET A 104 3.74 25.91 -3.42
CA MET A 104 4.91 25.21 -2.90
C MET A 104 5.18 23.96 -3.73
N PHE A 105 6.42 23.85 -4.20
CA PHE A 105 6.90 22.66 -4.91
C PHE A 105 7.77 21.83 -3.98
N PHE A 106 7.50 20.53 -3.88
CA PHE A 106 8.30 19.59 -3.09
C PHE A 106 9.27 18.84 -3.99
N ASP A 107 10.44 18.47 -3.45
CA ASP A 107 11.36 17.59 -4.15
C ASP A 107 10.72 16.23 -4.39
N ALA A 108 10.86 15.68 -5.60
CA ALA A 108 10.29 14.41 -5.99
C ALA A 108 11.37 13.33 -5.94
N GLU A 109 11.16 12.28 -5.15
CA GLU A 109 12.06 11.12 -5.11
C GLU A 109 11.40 9.89 -5.75
N PRO A 110 11.98 9.33 -6.83
CA PRO A 110 11.47 8.12 -7.44
C PRO A 110 11.74 6.93 -6.51
N SER A 111 10.71 6.13 -6.28
CA SER A 111 10.81 4.90 -5.50
C SER A 111 10.14 3.75 -6.24
N LEU A 112 10.69 2.54 -6.10
CA LEU A 112 10.10 1.37 -6.73
C LEU A 112 8.78 1.04 -6.03
N ALA A 113 7.69 1.03 -6.80
CA ALA A 113 6.35 0.77 -6.27
C ALA A 113 5.97 -0.69 -6.39
N PHE A 114 6.32 -1.31 -7.51
CA PHE A 114 6.06 -2.73 -7.73
C PHE A 114 6.97 -3.32 -8.80
N LEU A 115 7.02 -4.65 -8.75
CA LEU A 115 7.68 -5.48 -9.73
C LEU A 115 6.73 -6.55 -10.25
N ASP A 116 6.73 -6.75 -11.57
CA ASP A 116 5.99 -7.80 -12.25
C ASP A 116 6.91 -8.75 -13.00
N PHE A 117 6.66 -10.04 -12.81
CA PHE A 117 7.19 -11.12 -13.62
C PHE A 117 6.06 -11.70 -14.45
N LYS A 118 6.15 -11.59 -15.77
CA LYS A 118 5.14 -12.18 -16.67
C LYS A 118 5.56 -13.61 -17.01
N LYS A 119 4.77 -14.59 -16.58
CA LYS A 119 4.95 -16.01 -16.91
C LYS A 119 4.44 -16.26 -18.34
N ALA A 120 5.19 -17.03 -19.12
CA ALA A 120 4.73 -17.47 -20.43
C ALA A 120 3.53 -18.43 -20.30
N MET A 121 2.63 -18.42 -21.28
CA MET A 121 1.52 -19.36 -21.34
C MET A 121 2.04 -20.74 -21.76
N THR A 122 2.15 -21.66 -20.79
CA THR A 122 2.47 -23.07 -21.07
C THR A 122 1.20 -23.87 -21.38
N PRO A 123 1.30 -25.05 -22.02
CA PRO A 123 0.15 -25.93 -22.25
C PRO A 123 -0.62 -26.28 -20.96
N GLU A 124 0.09 -26.45 -19.85
CA GLU A 124 -0.49 -26.69 -18.53
C GLU A 124 -1.31 -25.50 -18.03
N ILE A 125 -0.75 -24.28 -18.12
CA ILE A 125 -1.46 -23.04 -17.75
C ILE A 125 -2.69 -22.86 -18.64
N TYR A 126 -2.59 -23.17 -19.93
CA TYR A 126 -3.72 -23.10 -20.86
C TYR A 126 -4.84 -24.06 -20.46
N LYS A 127 -4.51 -25.29 -20.07
CA LYS A 127 -5.50 -26.25 -19.55
C LYS A 127 -6.18 -25.74 -18.28
N LYS A 128 -5.43 -25.18 -17.34
CA LYS A 128 -5.97 -24.56 -16.11
C LYS A 128 -6.85 -23.34 -16.40
N LEU A 129 -6.46 -22.50 -17.36
CA LEU A 129 -7.27 -21.37 -17.83
C LEU A 129 -8.62 -21.85 -18.39
N LEU A 130 -8.62 -22.83 -19.30
CA LEU A 130 -9.86 -23.38 -19.85
C LEU A 130 -10.75 -23.96 -18.75
N GLY A 131 -10.18 -24.75 -17.83
CA GLY A 131 -10.91 -25.28 -16.68
C GLY A 131 -11.53 -24.17 -15.83
N HIS A 132 -10.81 -23.07 -15.61
CA HIS A 132 -11.35 -21.93 -14.88
C HIS A 132 -12.49 -21.23 -15.62
N MET A 133 -12.35 -21.01 -16.93
CA MET A 133 -13.40 -20.42 -17.76
C MET A 133 -14.68 -21.28 -17.79
N TYR A 134 -14.54 -22.60 -17.75
CA TYR A 134 -15.67 -23.53 -17.65
C TYR A 134 -16.16 -23.78 -16.21
N GLY A 135 -15.54 -23.14 -15.21
CA GLY A 135 -15.93 -23.27 -13.80
C GLY A 135 -15.53 -24.59 -13.13
N SER A 136 -14.68 -25.40 -13.77
CA SER A 136 -14.18 -26.66 -13.21
C SER A 136 -12.92 -26.50 -12.37
N GLU A 137 -12.25 -25.34 -12.44
CA GLU A 137 -11.04 -25.01 -11.69
C GLU A 137 -11.20 -23.65 -11.01
N ASN A 138 -10.81 -23.56 -9.74
CA ASN A 138 -10.86 -22.30 -9.00
C ASN A 138 -9.47 -21.66 -8.97
N LEU A 139 -9.40 -20.35 -9.25
CA LEU A 139 -8.20 -19.58 -8.96
C LEU A 139 -8.17 -19.21 -7.47
N PRO A 140 -7.02 -19.35 -6.79
CA PRO A 140 -6.88 -18.90 -5.41
C PRO A 140 -7.16 -17.40 -5.28
N LEU A 141 -8.07 -17.05 -4.36
CA LEU A 141 -8.44 -15.66 -4.11
C LEU A 141 -7.26 -14.87 -3.56
N SER A 142 -6.39 -15.52 -2.79
CA SER A 142 -5.16 -14.92 -2.26
C SER A 142 -4.30 -14.27 -3.35
N TYR A 143 -4.07 -14.95 -4.47
CA TYR A 143 -3.30 -14.39 -5.59
C TYR A 143 -4.02 -13.22 -6.24
N ILE A 144 -5.34 -13.30 -6.43
CA ILE A 144 -6.11 -12.21 -7.03
C ILE A 144 -6.02 -10.95 -6.15
N LEU A 145 -6.22 -11.09 -4.84
CA LEU A 145 -6.14 -9.99 -3.88
C LEU A 145 -4.73 -9.40 -3.82
N LEU A 146 -3.70 -10.26 -3.72
CA LEU A 146 -2.31 -9.82 -3.69
C LEU A 146 -1.95 -9.04 -4.95
N LYS A 147 -2.32 -9.51 -6.14
CA LYS A 147 -1.99 -8.79 -7.39
C LYS A 147 -2.79 -7.49 -7.54
N LYS A 148 -4.05 -7.46 -7.10
CA LYS A 148 -4.89 -6.24 -7.13
C LYS A 148 -4.43 -5.17 -6.15
N SER A 149 -3.83 -5.53 -5.01
CA SER A 149 -3.39 -4.57 -3.99
C SER A 149 -2.33 -3.58 -4.52
N LYS A 150 -1.60 -3.92 -5.58
CA LYS A 150 -0.66 -3.02 -6.27
C LYS A 150 -1.30 -1.72 -6.76
N ASN A 151 -2.59 -1.76 -7.07
CA ASN A 151 -3.34 -0.62 -7.60
C ASN A 151 -4.02 0.21 -6.50
N LEU A 152 -3.88 -0.17 -5.23
CA LEU A 152 -4.40 0.59 -4.11
C LEU A 152 -3.49 1.78 -3.82
N LYS A 153 -4.06 2.98 -3.89
CA LYS A 153 -3.35 4.25 -3.70
C LYS A 153 -3.15 4.58 -2.23
N ASP A 154 -4.14 4.25 -1.40
CA ASP A 154 -4.00 4.37 0.05
C ASP A 154 -3.08 3.27 0.58
N ARG A 155 -1.92 3.67 1.12
CA ARG A 155 -0.88 2.74 1.58
C ARG A 155 -1.35 1.87 2.75
N ARG A 156 -2.22 2.39 3.62
CA ARG A 156 -2.78 1.62 4.75
C ARG A 156 -3.69 0.51 4.23
N GLN A 157 -4.61 0.82 3.32
CA GLN A 157 -5.47 -0.16 2.65
C GLN A 157 -4.65 -1.15 1.83
N GLN A 158 -3.62 -0.70 1.13
CA GLN A 158 -2.70 -1.56 0.39
C GLN A 158 -2.06 -2.59 1.31
N PHE A 159 -1.45 -2.14 2.42
CA PHE A 159 -0.79 -3.02 3.38
C PHE A 159 -1.77 -4.02 4.02
N ILE A 160 -2.95 -3.55 4.42
CA ILE A 160 -4.00 -4.42 4.96
C ILE A 160 -4.42 -5.46 3.92
N SER A 161 -4.63 -5.06 2.67
CA SER A 161 -5.03 -5.95 1.57
C SER A 161 -3.96 -7.02 1.27
N ILE A 162 -2.68 -6.66 1.30
CA ILE A 162 -1.55 -7.59 1.16
C ILE A 162 -1.58 -8.65 2.27
N MET A 163 -1.75 -8.23 3.52
CA MET A 163 -1.80 -9.15 4.65
C MET A 163 -3.07 -10.01 4.67
N THR A 164 -4.21 -9.47 4.26
CA THR A 164 -5.44 -10.25 4.05
C THR A 164 -5.24 -11.32 2.97
N ALA A 165 -4.51 -11.02 1.89
CA ALA A 165 -4.17 -12.01 0.87
C ALA A 165 -3.29 -13.14 1.43
N CYS A 166 -2.33 -12.81 2.30
CA CYS A 166 -1.54 -13.81 3.04
C CYS A 166 -2.43 -14.70 3.92
N GLU A 167 -3.33 -14.08 4.70
CA GLU A 167 -4.24 -14.79 5.60
C GLU A 167 -5.12 -15.79 4.85
N ILE A 168 -5.68 -15.37 3.72
CA ILE A 168 -6.50 -16.21 2.85
C ILE A 168 -5.66 -17.32 2.23
N GLY A 169 -4.48 -17.00 1.68
CA GLY A 169 -3.67 -17.97 0.94
C GLY A 169 -3.11 -19.10 1.80
N VAL A 170 -2.71 -18.79 3.04
CA VAL A 170 -2.32 -19.83 4.00
C VAL A 170 -3.49 -20.78 4.27
N LYS A 171 -4.71 -20.25 4.45
CA LYS A 171 -5.89 -21.08 4.68
C LYS A 171 -6.27 -21.91 3.45
N GLU A 172 -6.25 -21.31 2.27
CA GLU A 172 -6.50 -22.01 0.99
C GLU A 172 -5.56 -23.20 0.85
N PHE A 173 -4.26 -23.00 1.10
CA PHE A 173 -3.27 -24.08 1.09
C PHE A 173 -3.63 -25.21 2.07
N TYR A 174 -3.93 -24.89 3.33
CA TYR A 174 -4.29 -25.93 4.31
C TYR A 174 -5.53 -26.72 3.89
N LYS A 175 -6.55 -26.05 3.33
CA LYS A 175 -7.77 -26.72 2.86
C LYS A 175 -7.52 -27.61 1.65
N GLU A 176 -6.68 -27.16 0.72
CA GLU A 176 -6.30 -27.94 -0.46
C GLU A 176 -5.47 -29.17 -0.07
N SER A 177 -4.45 -28.99 0.78
CA SER A 177 -3.56 -30.09 1.16
C SER A 177 -4.15 -31.04 2.20
N LYS A 178 -5.07 -30.56 3.03
CA LYS A 178 -5.73 -31.33 4.12
C LYS A 178 -7.24 -31.00 4.16
N PRO A 179 -8.05 -31.56 3.26
CA PRO A 179 -9.47 -31.25 3.13
C PRO A 179 -10.28 -31.39 4.42
N ASP A 180 -9.91 -32.34 5.30
CA ASP A 180 -10.54 -32.57 6.60
C ASP A 180 -10.48 -31.35 7.53
N LEU A 181 -9.50 -30.45 7.33
CA LEU A 181 -9.38 -29.21 8.10
C LEU A 181 -10.33 -28.11 7.62
N SER A 182 -11.01 -28.28 6.49
CA SER A 182 -11.87 -27.23 5.91
C SER A 182 -12.96 -26.79 6.87
N ILE A 183 -13.68 -27.75 7.46
CA ILE A 183 -14.77 -27.47 8.43
C ILE A 183 -14.23 -26.67 9.63
N ILE A 184 -13.06 -27.03 10.14
CA ILE A 184 -12.44 -26.38 11.30
C ILE A 184 -12.02 -24.95 10.93
N LEU A 185 -11.39 -24.77 9.77
CA LEU A 185 -10.92 -23.46 9.29
C LEU A 185 -12.05 -22.52 8.89
N ASP A 186 -13.21 -23.06 8.50
CA ASP A 186 -14.40 -22.28 8.14
C ASP A 186 -15.24 -21.86 9.34
N ASN A 187 -15.31 -22.69 10.38
CA ASN A 187 -16.26 -22.50 11.48
C ASN A 187 -15.61 -22.01 12.79
N LEU A 188 -14.29 -22.07 12.92
CA LEU A 188 -13.59 -21.57 14.11
C LEU A 188 -12.76 -20.33 13.81
N GLN A 189 -12.52 -19.53 14.86
CA GLN A 189 -11.54 -18.45 14.79
C GLN A 189 -10.19 -19.05 14.41
N SER A 190 -9.73 -18.71 13.21
CA SER A 190 -8.53 -19.33 12.67
C SER A 190 -7.32 -18.97 13.53
N PRO A 191 -6.38 -19.92 13.76
CA PRO A 191 -5.13 -19.60 14.43
C PRO A 191 -4.38 -18.49 13.71
N SER A 192 -3.53 -17.75 14.42
CA SER A 192 -2.72 -16.70 13.81
C SER A 192 -1.80 -17.27 12.73
N ILE A 193 -1.55 -16.48 11.67
CA ILE A 193 -0.68 -16.88 10.56
C ILE A 193 0.71 -17.36 11.02
N PRO A 194 1.38 -16.71 11.99
CA PRO A 194 2.67 -17.21 12.48
C PRO A 194 2.61 -18.60 13.12
N LYS A 195 1.47 -19.00 13.71
CA LYS A 195 1.24 -20.36 14.22
C LYS A 195 0.97 -21.34 13.07
N LEU A 196 0.14 -20.95 12.11
CA LEU A 196 -0.16 -21.74 10.91
C LEU A 196 1.09 -21.97 10.05
N LEU A 197 2.05 -21.04 10.01
CA LEU A 197 3.33 -21.22 9.33
C LEU A 197 4.42 -21.81 10.24
N GLY A 198 4.13 -22.06 11.52
CA GLY A 198 5.10 -22.49 12.52
C GLY A 198 4.90 -23.94 12.95
N SER A 199 4.51 -24.13 14.21
CA SER A 199 4.33 -25.45 14.80
C SER A 199 3.25 -26.28 14.11
N ILE A 200 2.15 -25.64 13.69
CA ILE A 200 1.06 -26.33 12.98
C ILE A 200 1.56 -26.82 11.62
N PHE A 201 2.33 -26.00 10.90
CA PHE A 201 2.89 -26.37 9.60
C PHE A 201 3.75 -27.63 9.70
N LYS A 202 4.71 -27.61 10.64
CA LYS A 202 5.59 -28.74 10.88
C LYS A 202 4.82 -30.01 11.27
N SER A 203 3.75 -29.87 12.05
CA SER A 203 2.93 -31.01 12.49
C SER A 203 2.14 -31.67 11.35
N TYR A 204 1.67 -30.91 10.36
CA TYR A 204 0.83 -31.45 9.28
C TYR A 204 1.59 -31.85 8.02
N PHE A 205 2.74 -31.22 7.77
CA PHE A 205 3.51 -31.38 6.54
C PHE A 205 4.91 -31.96 6.77
N GLU A 206 5.30 -32.20 8.01
CA GLU A 206 6.59 -32.78 8.40
C GLU A 206 7.83 -32.00 7.91
N VAL A 207 7.63 -30.76 7.44
CA VAL A 207 8.66 -29.86 6.92
C VAL A 207 8.65 -28.56 7.72
N GLU A 208 9.82 -27.95 7.94
CA GLU A 208 9.91 -26.63 8.55
C GLU A 208 9.71 -25.53 7.51
N PHE A 209 8.78 -24.60 7.79
CA PHE A 209 8.66 -23.38 7.01
C PHE A 209 9.90 -22.47 7.23
N PRO A 210 10.37 -21.73 6.20
CA PRO A 210 11.53 -20.86 6.33
C PRO A 210 11.42 -19.87 7.50
N LYS A 211 12.34 -19.99 8.47
CA LYS A 211 12.27 -19.28 9.76
C LYS A 211 12.28 -17.76 9.60
N GLU A 212 13.13 -17.24 8.72
CA GLU A 212 13.26 -15.79 8.50
C GLU A 212 12.02 -15.20 7.83
N LEU A 213 11.47 -15.90 6.83
CA LEU A 213 10.21 -15.49 6.20
C LEU A 213 9.04 -15.51 7.19
N ARG A 214 8.97 -16.54 8.05
CA ARG A 214 7.96 -16.60 9.12
C ARG A 214 8.06 -15.42 10.10
N LYS A 215 9.28 -15.04 10.50
CA LYS A 215 9.52 -13.88 11.37
C LYS A 215 9.07 -12.58 10.70
N GLN A 216 9.37 -12.40 9.42
CA GLN A 216 8.91 -11.24 8.65
C GLN A 216 7.38 -11.16 8.62
N ILE A 217 6.70 -12.27 8.28
CA ILE A 217 5.24 -12.33 8.29
C ILE A 217 4.67 -12.03 9.68
N GLN A 218 5.28 -12.53 10.75
CA GLN A 218 4.85 -12.20 12.12
C GLN A 218 4.94 -10.69 12.38
N LYS A 219 6.05 -10.05 12.05
CA LYS A 219 6.20 -8.59 12.17
C LYS A 219 5.10 -7.85 11.40
N TYR A 220 4.80 -8.28 10.17
CA TYR A 220 3.77 -7.64 9.35
C TYR A 220 2.34 -7.85 9.89
N VAL A 221 2.05 -8.98 10.52
CA VAL A 221 0.77 -9.20 11.23
C VAL A 221 0.62 -8.21 12.39
N GLU A 222 1.68 -8.00 13.16
CA GLU A 222 1.70 -7.04 14.27
C GLU A 222 1.50 -5.60 13.76
N GLN A 223 2.20 -5.21 12.69
CA GLN A 223 2.03 -3.91 12.04
C GLN A 223 0.61 -3.73 11.50
N ARG A 224 0.05 -4.71 10.79
CA ARG A 224 -1.34 -4.68 10.28
C ARG A 224 -2.36 -4.52 11.39
N ASN A 225 -2.19 -5.20 12.53
CA ASN A 225 -3.08 -5.02 13.69
C ASN A 225 -2.97 -3.62 14.27
N GLY A 226 -1.76 -3.07 14.35
CA GLY A 226 -1.53 -1.66 14.69
C GLY A 226 -2.26 -0.72 13.74
N PHE A 227 -2.18 -0.96 12.43
CA PHE A 227 -2.87 -0.15 11.43
C PHE A 227 -4.39 -0.29 11.49
N ILE A 228 -4.96 -1.41 11.89
CA ILE A 228 -6.42 -1.57 11.99
C ILE A 228 -6.96 -0.93 13.27
N HIS A 229 -6.24 -1.06 14.37
CA HIS A 229 -6.71 -0.62 15.69
C HIS A 229 -6.28 0.79 16.08
N SER A 230 -5.41 1.45 15.28
CA SER A 230 -5.04 2.85 15.50
C SER A 230 -5.85 3.83 14.62
N SER A 231 -6.25 4.96 15.21
CA SER A 231 -6.80 6.10 14.49
C SER A 231 -5.68 6.91 13.85
N GLU A 232 -5.34 6.55 12.61
CA GLU A 232 -4.68 7.39 11.59
C GLU A 232 -3.23 7.86 11.82
N LYS A 233 -2.60 7.55 12.96
CA LYS A 233 -1.25 8.04 13.28
C LYS A 233 -0.08 7.27 12.63
N ASN A 234 -0.33 6.14 11.98
CA ASN A 234 0.73 5.31 11.39
C ASN A 234 0.33 4.87 9.98
N ILE A 235 0.91 5.51 8.96
CA ILE A 235 0.75 5.16 7.55
C ILE A 235 2.02 4.43 7.09
N PRO A 236 1.94 3.21 6.56
CA PRO A 236 3.13 2.49 6.09
C PRO A 236 3.81 3.24 4.94
N THR A 237 5.13 3.13 4.85
CA THR A 237 5.90 3.66 3.72
C THR A 237 5.68 2.82 2.46
N LEU A 238 6.09 3.35 1.30
CA LEU A 238 6.03 2.58 0.05
C LEU A 238 6.95 1.34 0.11
N GLU A 239 8.14 1.51 0.69
CA GLU A 239 9.11 0.43 0.91
C GLU A 239 8.53 -0.65 1.82
N GLU A 240 7.88 -0.27 2.93
CA GLU A 240 7.21 -1.23 3.81
C GLU A 240 6.09 -2.01 3.09
N CYS A 241 5.34 -1.36 2.21
CA CYS A 241 4.31 -2.03 1.41
C CYS A 241 4.93 -2.99 0.39
N LEU A 242 6.02 -2.60 -0.28
CA LEU A 242 6.73 -3.44 -1.25
C LEU A 242 7.36 -4.66 -0.57
N ASP A 243 8.06 -4.47 0.55
CA ASP A 243 8.68 -5.53 1.32
C ASP A 243 7.64 -6.53 1.83
N CYS A 244 6.51 -6.01 2.35
CA CYS A 244 5.38 -6.83 2.75
C CYS A 244 4.83 -7.64 1.57
N TYR A 245 4.62 -7.01 0.42
CA TYR A 245 4.15 -7.68 -0.80
C TYR A 245 5.11 -8.80 -1.23
N ILE A 246 6.42 -8.55 -1.24
CA ILE A 246 7.44 -9.54 -1.62
C ILE A 246 7.45 -10.71 -0.63
N ALA A 247 7.40 -10.44 0.68
CA ALA A 247 7.37 -11.49 1.70
C ALA A 247 6.12 -12.37 1.58
N VAL A 248 4.95 -11.76 1.35
CA VAL A 248 3.71 -12.51 1.12
C VAL A 248 3.80 -13.32 -0.17
N LEU A 249 4.32 -12.75 -1.26
CA LEU A 249 4.53 -13.47 -2.52
C LEU A 249 5.45 -14.68 -2.35
N LYS A 250 6.58 -14.52 -1.64
CA LYS A 250 7.51 -15.62 -1.31
C LYS A 250 6.84 -16.69 -0.46
N THR A 251 5.99 -16.27 0.48
CA THR A 251 5.23 -17.20 1.34
C THR A 251 4.27 -18.04 0.49
N LEU A 252 3.44 -17.43 -0.35
CA LEU A 252 2.52 -18.17 -1.22
C LEU A 252 3.28 -19.05 -2.22
N ASN A 253 4.41 -18.58 -2.76
CA ASN A 253 5.23 -19.36 -3.67
C ASN A 253 5.82 -20.62 -3.00
N TYR A 254 6.30 -20.49 -1.76
CA TYR A 254 6.79 -21.63 -0.98
C TYR A 254 5.67 -22.66 -0.74
N LEU A 255 4.47 -22.21 -0.39
CA LEU A 255 3.32 -23.10 -0.21
C LEU A 255 2.96 -23.84 -1.51
N ASN A 256 2.97 -23.14 -2.64
CA ASN A 256 2.74 -23.77 -3.95
C ASN A 256 3.82 -24.79 -4.32
N LYS A 257 5.08 -24.56 -3.92
CA LYS A 257 6.18 -25.51 -4.10
C LYS A 257 5.92 -26.82 -3.37
N ILE A 258 5.38 -26.75 -2.14
CA ILE A 258 5.07 -27.93 -1.32
C ILE A 258 3.96 -28.79 -1.96
N ASN A 259 2.99 -28.16 -2.62
CA ASN A 259 1.88 -28.86 -3.27
C ASN A 259 2.12 -29.21 -4.75
N ASP A 260 3.32 -28.94 -5.30
CA ASP A 260 3.60 -29.05 -6.74
C ASP A 260 2.54 -28.34 -7.61
N ASN A 261 2.17 -27.12 -7.19
CA ASN A 261 1.08 -26.37 -7.81
C ASN A 261 1.60 -25.54 -9.00
N TYR A 262 0.83 -25.48 -10.10
CA TYR A 262 1.16 -24.72 -11.33
C TYR A 262 1.45 -23.22 -11.12
N LEU A 263 1.00 -22.66 -10.00
CA LEU A 263 1.24 -21.28 -9.57
C LEU A 263 2.66 -21.06 -9.00
N TYR A 264 3.38 -22.12 -8.67
CA TYR A 264 4.80 -22.02 -8.32
C TYR A 264 5.57 -21.35 -9.46
N TYR A 265 6.47 -20.46 -9.08
CA TYR A 265 7.39 -19.81 -9.98
C TYR A 265 8.73 -19.56 -9.29
N ASP A 266 9.76 -20.22 -9.79
CA ASP A 266 11.15 -20.12 -9.32
C ASP A 266 11.63 -18.67 -9.18
N LEU A 267 11.28 -17.80 -10.14
CA LEU A 267 11.68 -16.38 -10.11
C LEU A 267 11.15 -15.57 -8.92
N TYR A 268 10.11 -16.03 -8.23
CA TYR A 268 9.65 -15.37 -7.00
C TYR A 268 10.55 -15.64 -5.80
N GLU A 269 11.45 -16.63 -5.87
CA GLU A 269 12.44 -16.90 -4.83
C GLU A 269 13.63 -15.92 -4.92
N GLU A 270 13.89 -15.39 -6.11
CA GLU A 270 15.02 -14.51 -6.43
C GLU A 270 14.98 -13.18 -5.64
N GLU A 271 16.17 -12.67 -5.32
CA GLU A 271 16.33 -11.34 -4.73
C GLU A 271 16.51 -10.29 -5.83
N ILE A 272 15.84 -9.15 -5.66
CA ILE A 272 15.96 -8.02 -6.56
C ILE A 272 16.34 -6.82 -5.72
N ASN A 273 17.57 -6.37 -5.94
CA ASN A 273 18.17 -5.30 -5.17
C ASN A 273 18.17 -4.02 -6.00
N LEU A 274 17.80 -2.90 -5.38
CA LEU A 274 18.03 -1.57 -5.91
C LEU A 274 19.32 -1.04 -5.29
N ILE A 275 20.34 -0.83 -6.10
CA ILE A 275 21.59 -0.24 -5.66
C ILE A 275 21.59 1.21 -6.10
N SER A 276 21.78 2.14 -5.16
CA SER A 276 22.02 3.54 -5.49
C SER A 276 23.34 3.66 -6.25
N VAL A 277 23.27 4.24 -7.44
CA VAL A 277 24.44 4.52 -8.30
C VAL A 277 24.87 5.97 -8.13
N SER A 278 23.94 6.86 -7.77
CA SER A 278 24.19 8.25 -7.41
C SER A 278 23.01 8.84 -6.64
N ASN A 279 23.11 10.10 -6.22
CA ASN A 279 22.06 10.82 -5.48
C ASN A 279 20.68 10.82 -6.17
N THR A 280 20.62 10.57 -7.48
CA THR A 280 19.36 10.59 -8.26
C THR A 280 19.16 9.35 -9.13
N GLN A 281 20.04 8.35 -9.03
CA GLN A 281 19.99 7.15 -9.87
C GLN A 281 20.09 5.88 -9.03
N ALA A 282 19.18 4.95 -9.29
CA ALA A 282 19.26 3.59 -8.77
C ALA A 282 19.32 2.59 -9.94
N ARG A 283 20.04 1.49 -9.73
CA ARG A 283 20.12 0.37 -10.65
C ARG A 283 19.48 -0.85 -10.02
N ILE A 284 18.60 -1.50 -10.76
CA ILE A 284 18.11 -2.82 -10.38
C ILE A 284 19.19 -3.85 -10.71
N VAL A 285 19.57 -4.62 -9.70
CA VAL A 285 20.51 -5.74 -9.83
C VAL A 285 19.72 -7.03 -9.80
N PHE A 286 19.74 -7.71 -10.93
CA PHE A 286 19.13 -9.02 -11.13
C PHE A 286 20.12 -10.13 -10.79
N SER A 287 19.60 -11.25 -10.31
CA SER A 287 20.33 -12.50 -10.21
C SER A 287 20.69 -13.08 -11.58
N ASP A 288 21.61 -14.03 -11.61
CA ASP A 288 22.04 -14.66 -12.87
C ASP A 288 20.92 -15.47 -13.53
N LEU A 289 20.04 -16.11 -12.74
CA LEU A 289 18.85 -16.80 -13.26
C LEU A 289 17.91 -15.84 -13.99
N ILE A 290 17.66 -14.65 -13.42
CA ILE A 290 16.82 -13.64 -14.07
C ILE A 290 17.49 -13.17 -15.37
N LYS A 291 18.80 -12.89 -15.36
CA LYS A 291 19.53 -12.46 -16.57
C LYS A 291 19.46 -13.51 -17.67
N GLU A 292 19.59 -14.79 -17.32
CA GLU A 292 19.49 -15.90 -18.26
C GLU A 292 18.09 -15.96 -18.90
N ARG A 293 17.02 -15.92 -18.09
CA ARG A 293 15.63 -15.99 -18.59
C ARG A 293 15.22 -14.78 -19.43
N VAL A 294 15.72 -13.59 -19.11
CA VAL A 294 15.56 -12.39 -19.94
C VAL A 294 16.28 -12.59 -21.28
N SER A 295 17.53 -13.06 -21.27
CA SER A 295 18.32 -13.29 -22.48
C SER A 295 17.70 -14.36 -23.38
N ALA A 296 17.08 -15.38 -22.80
CA ALA A 296 16.35 -16.43 -23.50
C ALA A 296 14.95 -16.00 -23.99
N ARG A 297 14.51 -14.76 -23.73
CA ARG A 297 13.14 -14.25 -24.02
C ARG A 297 12.02 -15.06 -23.37
N GLN A 298 12.32 -15.73 -22.26
CA GLN A 298 11.38 -16.54 -21.49
C GLN A 298 10.76 -15.76 -20.33
N LEU A 299 11.22 -14.53 -20.11
CA LEU A 299 10.73 -13.63 -19.09
C LEU A 299 10.55 -12.22 -19.68
N ASN A 300 9.38 -11.64 -19.45
CA ASN A 300 9.16 -10.20 -19.58
C ASN A 300 8.99 -9.60 -18.18
N MET A 301 9.80 -8.61 -17.85
CA MET A 301 9.73 -7.88 -16.58
C MET A 301 9.17 -6.48 -16.83
N SER A 302 8.35 -6.01 -15.91
CA SER A 302 7.93 -4.60 -15.87
C SER A 302 8.01 -4.08 -14.44
N THR A 303 8.45 -2.84 -14.31
CA THR A 303 8.58 -2.13 -13.02
C THR A 303 7.71 -0.88 -13.06
N GLY A 304 6.97 -0.65 -11.98
CA GLY A 304 6.31 0.63 -11.75
C GLY A 304 7.14 1.46 -10.78
N PHE A 305 7.39 2.71 -11.14
CA PHE A 305 7.95 3.70 -10.22
C PHE A 305 6.82 4.59 -9.72
N ASN A 306 6.83 4.91 -8.43
CA ASN A 306 6.01 5.97 -7.88
C ASN A 306 6.91 7.15 -7.56
N ILE A 307 6.45 8.35 -7.92
CA ILE A 307 7.14 9.59 -7.61
C ILE A 307 6.54 10.07 -6.29
N ASN A 308 7.27 9.86 -5.19
CA ASN A 308 6.85 10.41 -3.91
C ASN A 308 7.33 11.85 -3.81
N LEU A 309 6.42 12.77 -3.49
CA LEU A 309 6.80 14.10 -3.08
C LEU A 309 7.45 13.99 -1.70
N ASN A 310 8.72 14.36 -1.60
CA ASN A 310 9.46 14.45 -0.36
C ASN A 310 9.01 15.72 0.37
N TYR A 311 8.01 15.53 1.22
CA TYR A 311 7.31 16.57 1.98
C TYR A 311 8.19 17.35 2.97
N SER A 312 9.47 16.98 3.08
CA SER A 312 10.45 17.57 3.97
C SER A 312 11.29 18.69 3.33
N LYS A 313 11.19 18.91 2.01
CA LYS A 313 11.96 19.95 1.32
C LYS A 313 11.15 20.64 0.22
N PRO A 314 10.73 21.90 0.43
CA PRO A 314 10.28 22.74 -0.66
C PRO A 314 11.49 23.17 -1.51
N LYS A 315 11.29 23.30 -2.83
CA LYS A 315 12.28 23.94 -3.71
C LYS A 315 12.39 25.42 -3.31
N LEU A 316 13.61 25.83 -2.96
CA LEU A 316 13.97 27.22 -2.68
C LEU A 316 14.21 28.00 -3.95
#